data_AF-A0AAD4EQM7-F1
#
_entry.id   AF-A0AAD4EQM7-F1
#
_cell.length_a   1.000
_cell.length_b   1.000
_cell.length_c   1.000
_cell.angle_alpha   90.00
_cell.angle_beta   90.00
_cell.angle_gamma   90.00
#
_symmetry.space_group_name_H-M   'P 1'
#
loop_
_entity.id
_entity.type
_entity.pdbx_description
1 polymer ?
#
loop_
_entity_poly.entity_id
_entity_poly.type
_entity_poly.pdbx_seq_one_letter_code
_entity_poly.pdbx_strand_id
1 'polypeptide(L)'
;MGDTFAGPIRNDSLSRIRQVNVGFMAMCLKLHPGTWICGTSAQDMANGLVGDAATDPLNLIYIAETVRSRVLFFGLLFVAIIFTFVGILLLATFPGWHEEEDSDGSIREIKPFPSRAVSKIAVGLFALAFLLSFITVLWQHLGSAATYTLVKTLTYDTIDASVGAGAMALGWVGVGCTGVVTIGLLIMLLSIRVMNSVMD
;
A
#
# COMPACT_ATOMS: atom_id res chain seq x y z
N MET A 1 -3.91 14.57 -11.98
CA MET A 1 -4.92 13.77 -11.26
C MET A 1 -4.35 12.38 -11.11
N GLY A 2 -4.09 11.97 -9.86
CA GLY A 2 -3.20 10.87 -9.52
C GLY A 2 -3.68 9.49 -9.93
N ASP A 3 -2.71 8.58 -10.09
CA ASP A 3 -2.92 7.21 -10.51
C ASP A 3 -3.76 6.42 -9.49
N THR A 4 -4.77 5.70 -9.97
CA THR A 4 -5.63 4.80 -9.18
C THR A 4 -5.14 3.36 -9.29
N PHE A 5 -5.40 2.51 -8.30
CA PHE A 5 -4.85 1.13 -8.22
C PHE A 5 -5.22 0.24 -9.43
N ALA A 6 -6.44 0.40 -9.95
CA ALA A 6 -6.75 -0.03 -11.32
C ALA A 6 -6.60 1.18 -12.26
N GLY A 7 -5.92 0.99 -13.37
CA GLY A 7 -5.78 1.97 -14.43
C GLY A 7 -7.09 2.14 -15.23
N PRO A 8 -7.14 3.17 -16.07
CA PRO A 8 -8.34 3.51 -16.83
C PRO A 8 -8.86 2.37 -17.70
N ILE A 9 -10.18 2.16 -17.65
CA ILE A 9 -10.95 1.37 -18.60
C ILE A 9 -11.44 2.30 -19.72
N ARG A 10 -10.92 2.21 -20.95
CA ARG A 10 -11.24 3.14 -22.06
C ARG A 10 -12.10 2.49 -23.16
N ASN A 11 -13.17 3.17 -23.56
CA ASN A 11 -13.99 2.82 -24.72
C ASN A 11 -13.88 3.93 -25.79
N ASP A 12 -13.51 3.58 -27.03
CA ASP A 12 -13.36 4.49 -28.17
C ASP A 12 -14.64 4.61 -29.04
N SER A 13 -15.69 3.85 -28.72
CA SER A 13 -17.02 4.00 -29.35
C SER A 13 -17.84 5.10 -28.68
N LEU A 14 -18.89 5.59 -29.37
CA LEU A 14 -19.81 6.71 -29.06
C LEU A 14 -20.62 6.59 -27.73
N SER A 15 -20.12 5.79 -26.80
CA SER A 15 -20.61 5.58 -25.44
C SER A 15 -20.41 6.81 -24.55
N ARG A 16 -21.35 7.05 -23.63
CA ARG A 16 -21.32 8.19 -22.70
C ARG A 16 -20.15 8.08 -21.69
N ILE A 17 -19.61 6.88 -21.46
CA ILE A 17 -18.56 6.57 -20.48
C ILE A 17 -17.23 6.33 -21.22
N ARG A 18 -16.26 7.22 -21.03
CA ARG A 18 -14.95 7.15 -21.70
C ARG A 18 -13.88 6.48 -20.85
N GLN A 19 -13.95 6.65 -19.54
CA GLN A 19 -12.91 6.21 -18.61
C GLN A 19 -13.51 5.82 -17.26
N VAL A 20 -13.08 4.69 -16.71
CA VAL A 20 -13.39 4.31 -15.32
C VAL A 20 -12.08 4.15 -14.55
N ASN A 21 -11.96 4.87 -13.44
CA ASN A 21 -10.85 4.76 -12.49
C ASN A 21 -11.36 4.17 -11.18
N VAL A 22 -10.73 3.11 -10.69
CA VAL A 22 -11.13 2.44 -9.44
C VAL A 22 -10.02 2.59 -8.40
N GLY A 23 -10.33 3.28 -7.31
CA GLY A 23 -9.49 3.37 -6.12
C GLY A 23 -10.09 2.62 -4.93
N PHE A 24 -9.36 2.59 -3.81
CA PHE A 24 -9.82 1.97 -2.56
C PHE A 24 -11.13 2.57 -2.04
N MET A 25 -11.19 3.90 -2.00
CA MET A 25 -12.25 4.65 -1.31
C MET A 25 -13.35 5.15 -2.23
N ALA A 26 -13.12 5.19 -3.53
CA ALA A 26 -14.06 5.70 -4.51
C ALA A 26 -13.76 5.11 -5.90
N MET A 27 -14.80 5.06 -6.73
CA MET A 27 -14.66 4.86 -8.17
C MET A 27 -15.11 6.14 -8.87
N CYS A 28 -14.45 6.48 -9.97
CA CYS A 28 -14.72 7.70 -10.73
C CYS A 28 -14.86 7.37 -12.21
N LEU A 29 -15.91 7.93 -12.82
CA LEU A 29 -16.25 7.82 -14.22
C LEU A 29 -15.99 9.14 -14.91
N LYS A 30 -15.38 9.11 -16.09
CA LYS A 30 -15.27 10.26 -17.00
C LYS A 30 -16.33 10.13 -18.07
N LEU A 31 -17.34 11.00 -18.04
CA LEU A 31 -18.38 11.08 -19.06
C LEU A 31 -17.96 12.02 -20.18
N HIS A 32 -18.55 11.87 -21.37
CA HIS A 32 -18.50 12.90 -22.42
C HIS A 32 -19.52 14.01 -22.10
N PRO A 33 -19.17 15.32 -22.10
CA PRO A 33 -17.99 15.97 -22.69
C PRO A 33 -16.87 16.34 -21.69
N GLY A 34 -16.52 15.46 -20.75
CA GLY A 34 -15.37 15.61 -19.85
C GLY A 34 -15.70 15.75 -18.37
N THR A 35 -16.95 15.57 -17.97
CA THR A 35 -17.38 15.62 -16.56
C THR A 35 -16.95 14.36 -15.81
N TRP A 36 -16.46 14.53 -14.58
CA TRP A 36 -16.13 13.42 -13.69
C TRP A 36 -17.24 13.22 -12.67
N ILE A 37 -17.70 11.98 -12.52
CA ILE A 37 -18.67 11.58 -11.51
C ILE A 37 -17.99 10.52 -10.65
N CYS A 38 -17.96 10.73 -9.33
CA CYS A 38 -17.35 9.80 -8.38
C CYS A 38 -18.39 9.31 -7.38
N GLY A 39 -18.30 8.03 -7.01
CA GLY A 39 -19.24 7.41 -6.10
C GLY A 39 -18.63 6.24 -5.32
N THR A 40 -19.34 5.86 -4.25
CA THR A 40 -18.98 4.74 -3.38
C THR A 40 -19.72 3.45 -3.72
N SER A 41 -20.92 3.57 -4.30
CA SER A 41 -21.81 2.46 -4.68
C SER A 41 -22.13 2.52 -6.17
N ALA A 42 -22.27 1.35 -6.82
CA ALA A 42 -22.69 1.27 -8.21
C ALA A 42 -24.10 1.83 -8.40
N GLN A 43 -24.97 1.62 -7.42
CA GLN A 43 -26.38 2.02 -7.46
C GLN A 43 -26.53 3.54 -7.40
N ASP A 44 -25.72 4.21 -6.57
CA ASP A 44 -25.74 5.68 -6.47
C ASP A 44 -25.26 6.33 -7.77
N MET A 45 -24.26 5.72 -8.43
CA MET A 45 -23.77 6.22 -9.71
C MET A 45 -24.72 5.89 -10.87
N ALA A 46 -25.31 4.69 -10.89
CA ALA A 46 -26.32 4.31 -11.88
C ALA A 46 -27.57 5.20 -11.80
N ASN A 47 -27.99 5.61 -10.59
CA ASN A 47 -29.10 6.54 -10.39
C ASN A 47 -28.75 7.97 -10.86
N GLY A 48 -27.50 8.39 -10.73
CA GLY A 48 -27.01 9.68 -11.24
C GLY A 48 -26.81 9.71 -12.77
N LEU A 49 -26.48 8.56 -13.37
CA LEU A 49 -26.47 8.35 -14.82
C LEU A 49 -27.86 7.88 -15.29
N VAL A 50 -28.84 8.79 -15.32
CA VAL A 50 -30.23 8.62 -15.85
C VAL A 50 -30.49 7.20 -16.40
N GLY A 51 -31.07 6.35 -15.54
CA GLY A 51 -31.34 4.91 -15.64
C GLY A 51 -31.63 4.27 -17.01
N ASP A 52 -30.71 4.38 -17.96
CA ASP A 52 -30.82 3.77 -19.27
C ASP A 52 -29.92 2.54 -19.36
N ALA A 53 -30.50 1.38 -19.64
CA ALA A 53 -29.76 0.12 -19.82
C ALA A 53 -28.78 0.19 -21.01
N ALA A 54 -28.92 1.18 -21.89
CA ALA A 54 -27.98 1.51 -22.96
C ALA A 54 -26.67 2.15 -22.47
N THR A 55 -26.61 2.64 -21.22
CA THR A 55 -25.43 3.34 -20.69
C THR A 55 -24.34 2.39 -20.17
N ASP A 56 -24.69 1.15 -19.84
CA ASP A 56 -23.76 0.10 -19.40
C ASP A 56 -24.19 -1.30 -19.88
N PRO A 57 -24.10 -1.58 -21.20
CA PRO A 57 -24.58 -2.83 -21.80
C PRO A 57 -23.81 -4.08 -21.34
N LEU A 58 -22.67 -3.90 -20.69
CA LEU A 58 -21.79 -4.99 -20.24
C LEU A 58 -21.61 -4.99 -18.70
N ASN A 59 -22.45 -4.24 -17.98
CA ASN A 59 -22.48 -4.14 -16.52
C ASN A 59 -21.10 -3.89 -15.88
N LEU A 60 -20.29 -3.03 -16.51
CA LEU A 60 -18.95 -2.67 -16.05
C LEU A 60 -18.99 -1.99 -14.68
N ILE A 61 -20.03 -1.24 -14.36
CA ILE A 61 -20.14 -0.52 -13.07
C ILE A 61 -20.24 -1.55 -11.93
N TYR A 62 -21.01 -2.62 -12.11
CA TYR A 62 -21.14 -3.69 -11.12
C TYR A 62 -19.86 -4.54 -11.00
N ILE A 63 -19.17 -4.79 -12.12
CA ILE A 63 -17.85 -5.45 -12.11
C ILE A 63 -16.85 -4.58 -11.35
N ALA A 64 -16.82 -3.27 -11.59
CA ALA A 64 -15.95 -2.33 -10.88
C ALA A 64 -16.23 -2.29 -9.37
N GLU A 65 -17.51 -2.30 -8.97
CA GLU A 65 -17.90 -2.39 -7.56
C GLU A 65 -17.52 -3.72 -6.91
N THR A 66 -17.70 -4.83 -7.62
CA THR A 66 -17.32 -6.16 -7.14
C THR A 66 -15.80 -6.25 -6.92
N VAL A 67 -15.01 -5.74 -7.87
CA VAL A 67 -13.56 -5.68 -7.74
C VAL A 67 -13.17 -4.81 -6.55
N ARG A 68 -13.75 -3.62 -6.41
CA ARG A 68 -13.46 -2.75 -5.26
C ARG A 68 -13.80 -3.41 -3.92
N SER A 69 -14.99 -3.99 -3.79
CA SER A 69 -15.46 -4.53 -2.51
C SER A 69 -14.80 -5.85 -2.11
N ARG A 70 -14.40 -6.69 -3.08
CA ARG A 70 -13.81 -8.02 -2.81
C ARG A 70 -12.30 -8.07 -2.95
N VAL A 71 -11.70 -7.26 -3.81
CA VAL A 71 -10.27 -7.36 -4.15
C VAL A 71 -9.44 -6.35 -3.35
N LEU A 72 -9.99 -5.17 -3.06
CA LEU A 72 -9.25 -4.08 -2.42
C LEU A 72 -9.43 -4.06 -0.89
N PHE A 73 -8.69 -4.90 -0.16
CA PHE A 73 -8.67 -4.89 1.31
C PHE A 73 -7.64 -3.88 1.84
N PHE A 74 -8.10 -2.74 2.37
CA PHE A 74 -7.23 -1.68 2.91
C PHE A 74 -6.83 -1.90 4.37
N GLY A 75 -7.58 -2.70 5.14
CA GLY A 75 -7.41 -2.81 6.60
C GLY A 75 -6.00 -3.24 7.02
N LEU A 76 -5.41 -4.21 6.32
CA LEU A 76 -4.04 -4.68 6.63
C LEU A 76 -2.98 -3.59 6.40
N LEU A 77 -3.19 -2.71 5.41
CA LEU A 77 -2.24 -1.63 5.09
C LEU A 77 -2.27 -0.56 6.19
N PHE A 78 -3.45 -0.22 6.72
CA PHE A 78 -3.56 0.68 7.86
C PHE A 78 -2.89 0.11 9.11
N VAL A 79 -3.06 -1.18 9.39
CA VAL A 79 -2.37 -1.85 10.50
C VAL A 79 -0.85 -1.80 10.32
N ALA A 80 -0.35 -2.05 9.10
CA ALA A 80 1.07 -1.95 8.80
C ALA A 80 1.62 -0.54 9.01
N ILE A 81 0.87 0.51 8.63
CA ILE A 81 1.25 1.92 8.88
C ILE A 81 1.36 2.18 10.39
N ILE A 82 0.39 1.74 11.19
CA ILE A 82 0.40 1.93 12.65
C ILE A 82 1.61 1.24 13.27
N PHE A 83 1.90 0.00 12.90
CA PHE A 83 3.08 -0.71 13.41
C PHE A 83 4.40 -0.06 12.98
N THR A 84 4.48 0.43 11.75
CA THR A 84 5.65 1.17 11.27
C THR A 84 5.82 2.47 12.07
N PHE A 85 4.74 3.22 12.30
CA PHE A 85 4.78 4.46 13.07
C PHE A 85 5.21 4.23 14.52
N VAL A 86 4.61 3.24 15.21
CA VAL A 86 5.01 2.87 16.57
C VAL A 86 6.47 2.38 16.60
N GLY A 87 6.89 1.60 15.60
CA GLY A 87 8.27 1.17 15.44
C GLY A 87 9.25 2.33 15.30
N ILE A 88 8.91 3.35 14.50
CA ILE A 88 9.70 4.57 14.34
C ILE A 88 9.78 5.33 15.67
N LEU A 89 8.67 5.47 16.40
CA LEU A 89 8.67 6.13 17.71
C LEU A 89 9.56 5.39 18.72
N LEU A 90 9.51 4.06 18.75
CA LEU A 90 10.39 3.26 19.61
C LEU A 90 11.85 3.47 19.24
N LEU A 91 12.18 3.54 17.95
CA LEU A 91 13.55 3.83 17.51
C LEU A 91 13.95 5.26 17.80
N ALA A 92 13.05 6.24 17.70
CA ALA A 92 13.35 7.66 17.95
C ALA A 92 13.72 7.94 19.41
N THR A 93 13.20 7.15 20.36
CA THR A 93 13.57 7.24 21.78
C THR A 93 15.02 6.77 22.04
N PHE A 94 15.68 6.14 21.06
CA PHE A 94 17.08 5.71 21.14
C PHE A 94 17.89 6.37 19.99
N PRO A 95 18.81 7.30 20.28
CA PRO A 95 19.87 7.08 21.27
C PRO A 95 19.99 8.26 22.22
N GLY A 96 19.64 8.05 23.49
CA GLY A 96 20.04 8.99 24.54
C GLY A 96 21.56 8.95 24.68
N TRP A 97 22.23 10.07 24.40
CA TRP A 97 23.63 10.24 24.76
C TRP A 97 23.73 10.21 26.28
N HIS A 98 24.62 9.38 26.84
CA HIS A 98 24.95 9.42 28.25
C HIS A 98 26.45 9.72 28.36
N GLU A 99 26.78 10.76 29.14
CA GLU A 99 28.16 11.06 29.51
C GLU A 99 28.53 10.12 30.67
N GLU A 100 29.58 9.33 30.50
CA GLU A 100 30.21 8.61 31.60
C GLU A 100 31.61 9.19 31.84
N GLU A 101 31.94 9.44 33.11
CA GLU A 101 33.25 9.95 33.54
C GLU A 101 34.19 8.75 33.72
N ASP A 102 35.26 8.69 32.92
CA ASP A 102 36.25 7.62 33.01
C ASP A 102 37.11 7.75 34.28
N SER A 103 37.77 6.68 34.67
CA SER A 103 38.69 6.62 35.83
C SER A 103 39.88 7.60 35.77
N ASP A 104 40.13 8.19 34.59
CA ASP A 104 41.15 9.22 34.33
C ASP A 104 40.56 10.66 34.30
N GLY A 105 39.28 10.82 34.66
CA GLY A 105 38.59 12.12 34.68
C GLY A 105 38.19 12.67 33.30
N SER A 106 38.33 11.89 32.23
CA SER A 106 37.88 12.29 30.89
C SER A 106 36.40 11.95 30.69
N ILE A 107 35.58 12.95 30.37
CA ILE A 107 34.16 12.76 30.03
C ILE A 107 34.11 12.12 28.65
N ARG A 108 33.60 10.88 28.56
CA ARG A 108 33.40 10.20 27.28
C ARG A 108 31.91 10.05 27.01
N GLU A 109 31.46 10.55 25.87
CA GLU A 109 30.12 10.26 25.38
C GLU A 109 30.06 8.81 24.92
N ILE A 110 29.36 7.96 25.68
CA ILE A 110 29.12 6.57 25.31
C ILE A 110 27.69 6.48 24.84
N LYS A 111 27.50 5.97 23.62
CA LYS A 111 26.17 5.68 23.10
C LYS A 111 25.71 4.36 23.74
N PRO A 112 24.75 4.36 24.68
CA PRO A 112 24.32 3.12 25.31
C PRO A 112 23.71 2.18 24.27
N PHE A 113 24.06 0.90 24.36
CA PHE A 113 23.42 -0.12 23.53
C PHE A 113 21.90 -0.09 23.79
N PRO A 114 21.06 -0.08 22.74
CA PRO A 114 19.62 -0.04 22.92
C PRO A 114 19.17 -1.25 23.75
N SER A 115 18.20 -1.04 24.65
CA SER A 115 17.76 -2.11 25.55
C SER A 115 17.31 -3.33 24.74
N ARG A 116 17.75 -4.53 25.15
CA ARG A 116 17.51 -5.78 24.39
C ARG A 116 16.02 -6.04 24.17
N ALA A 117 15.16 -5.62 25.10
CA ALA A 117 13.71 -5.76 24.99
C ALA A 117 13.14 -4.84 23.91
N VAL A 118 13.49 -3.54 23.92
CA VAL A 118 12.97 -2.59 22.93
C VAL A 118 13.46 -2.93 21.52
N SER A 119 14.72 -3.33 21.37
CA SER A 119 15.27 -3.74 20.08
C SER A 119 14.53 -4.95 19.48
N LYS A 120 14.20 -5.95 20.31
CA LYS A 120 13.43 -7.12 19.88
C LYS A 120 11.98 -6.75 19.50
N ILE A 121 11.34 -5.88 20.28
CA ILE A 121 9.98 -5.41 20.00
C ILE A 121 9.95 -4.59 18.70
N ALA A 122 10.90 -3.68 18.52
CA ALA A 122 11.03 -2.87 17.30
C ALA A 122 11.21 -3.76 16.06
N VAL A 123 12.14 -4.72 16.10
CA VAL A 123 12.32 -5.71 15.02
C VAL A 123 11.03 -6.46 14.73
N GLY A 124 10.32 -6.92 15.77
CA GLY A 124 9.06 -7.64 15.62
C GLY A 124 7.97 -6.79 14.94
N LEU A 125 7.84 -5.53 15.33
CA LEU A 125 6.86 -4.60 14.74
C LEU A 125 7.19 -4.30 13.27
N PHE A 126 8.45 -4.03 12.94
CA PHE A 126 8.87 -3.80 11.55
C PHE A 126 8.72 -5.05 10.68
N ALA A 127 9.07 -6.23 11.20
CA ALA A 127 8.87 -7.49 10.49
C ALA A 127 7.40 -7.77 10.20
N LEU A 128 6.52 -7.54 11.18
CA LEU A 128 5.08 -7.70 11.00
C LEU A 128 4.53 -6.67 10.01
N ALA A 129 4.96 -5.41 10.12
CA ALA A 129 4.59 -4.36 9.17
C ALA A 129 5.05 -4.69 7.74
N PHE A 130 6.26 -5.22 7.57
CA PHE A 130 6.79 -5.68 6.27
C PHE A 130 5.93 -6.81 5.70
N LEU A 131 5.63 -7.85 6.48
CA LEU A 131 4.80 -8.96 6.00
C LEU A 131 3.38 -8.52 5.64
N LEU A 132 2.75 -7.70 6.47
CA LEU A 132 1.41 -7.18 6.21
C LEU A 132 1.39 -6.29 4.95
N SER A 133 2.35 -5.37 4.82
CA SER A 133 2.45 -4.52 3.63
C SER A 133 2.75 -5.34 2.38
N PHE A 134 3.65 -6.31 2.44
CA PHE A 134 3.95 -7.22 1.33
C PHE A 134 2.71 -8.00 0.87
N ILE A 135 1.98 -8.62 1.80
CA ILE A 135 0.73 -9.35 1.50
C ILE A 135 -0.28 -8.40 0.86
N THR A 136 -0.44 -7.17 1.36
CA THR A 136 -1.41 -6.22 0.79
C THR A 136 -1.07 -5.81 -0.63
N VAL A 137 0.18 -5.40 -0.89
CA VAL A 137 0.61 -4.94 -2.21
C VAL A 137 0.58 -6.09 -3.21
N LEU A 138 1.01 -7.30 -2.81
CA LEU A 138 0.88 -8.50 -3.64
C LEU A 138 -0.57 -8.80 -3.99
N TRP A 139 -1.45 -8.80 -2.99
CA TRP A 139 -2.86 -9.09 -3.21
C TRP A 139 -3.52 -8.09 -4.17
N GLN A 140 -3.21 -6.80 -4.01
CA GLN A 140 -3.69 -5.74 -4.90
C GLN A 140 -3.14 -5.88 -6.31
N HIS A 141 -1.87 -6.25 -6.45
CA HIS A 141 -1.23 -6.48 -7.74
C HIS A 141 -1.87 -7.66 -8.47
N LEU A 142 -1.98 -8.83 -7.81
CA LEU A 142 -2.63 -10.02 -8.35
C LEU A 142 -4.10 -9.74 -8.71
N GLY A 143 -4.81 -9.07 -7.82
CA GLY A 143 -6.20 -8.68 -8.03
C GLY A 143 -6.39 -7.79 -9.25
N SER A 144 -5.56 -6.76 -9.39
CA SER A 144 -5.58 -5.88 -10.56
C SER A 144 -5.23 -6.58 -11.87
N ALA A 145 -4.27 -7.51 -11.85
CA ALA A 145 -3.88 -8.31 -13.02
C ALA A 145 -4.98 -9.30 -13.44
N ALA A 146 -5.66 -9.90 -12.46
CA ALA A 146 -6.83 -10.76 -12.71
C ALA A 146 -7.97 -9.96 -13.33
N THR A 147 -8.30 -8.79 -12.78
CA THR A 147 -9.34 -7.90 -13.36
C THR A 147 -9.00 -7.47 -14.78
N TYR A 148 -7.75 -7.07 -15.04
CA TYR A 148 -7.29 -6.72 -16.38
C TYR A 148 -7.56 -7.85 -17.39
N THR A 149 -7.17 -9.08 -17.03
CA THR A 149 -7.32 -10.26 -17.89
C THR A 149 -8.79 -10.60 -18.14
N LEU A 150 -9.63 -10.52 -17.09
CA LEU A 150 -11.07 -10.79 -17.17
C LEU A 150 -11.77 -9.76 -18.07
N VAL A 151 -11.49 -8.47 -17.89
CA VAL A 151 -12.11 -7.41 -18.70
C VAL A 151 -11.71 -7.56 -20.16
N LYS A 152 -10.42 -7.77 -20.46
CA LYS A 152 -9.93 -7.95 -21.83
C LYS A 152 -10.57 -9.16 -22.53
N THR A 153 -10.78 -10.25 -21.79
CA THR A 153 -11.43 -11.48 -22.31
C THR A 153 -12.92 -11.29 -22.57
N LEU A 154 -13.65 -10.64 -21.64
CA LEU A 154 -15.10 -10.44 -21.75
C LEU A 154 -15.48 -9.38 -22.80
N THR A 155 -14.58 -8.43 -23.07
CA THR A 155 -14.82 -7.31 -23.98
C THR A 155 -14.27 -7.55 -25.39
N TYR A 156 -13.72 -8.74 -25.68
CA TYR A 156 -13.07 -9.04 -26.96
C TYR A 156 -12.05 -7.97 -27.38
N ASP A 157 -11.27 -7.47 -26.40
CA ASP A 157 -10.28 -6.41 -26.59
C ASP A 157 -10.82 -5.05 -27.10
N THR A 158 -12.13 -4.82 -26.99
CA THR A 158 -12.73 -3.51 -27.34
C THR A 158 -12.51 -2.45 -26.27
N ILE A 159 -12.08 -2.85 -25.08
CA ILE A 159 -11.89 -1.98 -23.93
C ILE A 159 -10.48 -2.17 -23.35
N ASP A 160 -9.71 -1.09 -23.30
CA ASP A 160 -8.40 -1.07 -22.65
C ASP A 160 -8.58 -0.92 -21.15
N ALA A 161 -8.30 -1.96 -20.37
CA ALA A 161 -8.08 -1.86 -18.93
C ALA A 161 -6.58 -1.70 -18.65
N SER A 162 -6.20 -1.01 -17.58
CA SER A 162 -4.79 -0.94 -17.19
C SER A 162 -4.65 -1.08 -15.68
N VAL A 163 -3.43 -1.18 -15.17
CA VAL A 163 -3.12 -1.16 -13.74
C VAL A 163 -2.49 0.19 -13.40
N GLY A 164 -2.78 0.72 -12.22
CA GLY A 164 -2.23 1.99 -11.74
C GLY A 164 -0.73 1.95 -11.52
N ALA A 165 0.06 2.28 -12.54
CA ALA A 165 1.52 2.18 -12.45
C ALA A 165 2.10 3.00 -11.28
N GLY A 166 1.70 4.26 -11.08
CA GLY A 166 2.21 5.08 -9.99
C GLY A 166 1.79 4.59 -8.61
N ALA A 167 0.53 4.20 -8.44
CA ALA A 167 0.02 3.65 -7.17
C ALA A 167 0.73 2.34 -6.80
N MET A 168 0.97 1.46 -7.78
CA MET A 168 1.72 0.22 -7.60
C MET A 168 3.19 0.48 -7.28
N ALA A 169 3.83 1.43 -7.96
CA ALA A 169 5.20 1.82 -7.70
C ALA A 169 5.37 2.31 -6.24
N LEU A 170 4.48 3.19 -5.77
CA LEU A 170 4.52 3.69 -4.39
C LEU A 170 4.30 2.55 -3.37
N GLY A 171 3.41 1.61 -3.65
CA GLY A 171 3.20 0.43 -2.81
C GLY A 171 4.46 -0.42 -2.66
N TRP A 172 5.11 -0.75 -3.78
CA TRP A 172 6.35 -1.54 -3.79
C TRP A 172 7.54 -0.81 -3.18
N VAL A 173 7.66 0.50 -3.41
CA VAL A 173 8.67 1.33 -2.73
C VAL A 173 8.47 1.28 -1.22
N GLY A 174 7.23 1.39 -0.73
CA GLY A 174 6.90 1.26 0.69
C GLY A 174 7.34 -0.08 1.28
N VAL A 175 7.02 -1.19 0.58
CA VAL A 175 7.46 -2.55 0.95
C VAL A 175 8.98 -2.68 0.95
N GLY A 176 9.66 -2.12 -0.05
CA GLY A 176 11.11 -2.12 -0.13
C GLY A 176 11.74 -1.37 1.04
N CYS A 177 11.25 -0.18 1.34
CA CYS A 177 11.72 0.62 2.47
C CYS A 177 11.53 -0.10 3.82
N THR A 178 10.35 -0.66 4.10
CA THR A 178 10.10 -1.40 5.34
C THR A 178 10.93 -2.70 5.42
N GLY A 179 11.17 -3.35 4.28
CA GLY A 179 12.04 -4.52 4.18
C GLY A 179 13.49 -4.18 4.52
N VAL A 180 14.04 -3.11 3.93
CA VAL A 180 15.41 -2.64 4.21
C VAL A 180 15.59 -2.30 5.69
N VAL A 181 14.63 -1.59 6.30
CA VAL A 181 14.66 -1.28 7.73
C VAL A 181 14.63 -2.55 8.58
N THR A 182 13.77 -3.52 8.24
CA THR A 182 13.68 -4.80 8.96
C THR A 182 15.00 -5.56 8.90
N ILE A 183 15.62 -5.66 7.72
CA ILE A 183 16.92 -6.31 7.53
C ILE A 183 18.02 -5.58 8.32
N GLY A 184 18.05 -4.25 8.25
CA GLY A 184 19.02 -3.44 8.99
C GLY A 184 18.94 -3.65 10.51
N LEU A 185 17.72 -3.70 11.06
CA LEU A 185 17.52 -3.97 12.49
C LEU A 185 17.88 -5.43 12.85
N LEU A 186 17.62 -6.39 11.97
CA LEU A 186 18.03 -7.79 12.17
C LEU A 186 19.56 -7.93 12.22
N ILE A 187 20.27 -7.30 11.28
CA ILE A 187 21.73 -7.28 11.26
C ILE A 187 22.27 -6.65 12.55
N MET A 188 21.75 -5.49 12.95
CA MET A 188 22.14 -4.84 14.20
C MET A 188 21.98 -5.76 15.42
N LEU A 189 20.85 -6.47 15.50
CA LEU A 189 20.57 -7.38 16.61
C LEU A 189 21.48 -8.60 16.61
N LEU A 190 21.81 -9.15 15.44
CA LEU A 190 22.78 -10.25 15.29
C LEU A 190 24.19 -9.81 15.68
N SER A 191 24.63 -8.63 15.24
CA SER A 191 25.95 -8.08 15.59
C SER A 191 26.12 -7.93 17.11
N ILE A 192 25.09 -7.44 17.81
CA ILE A 192 25.11 -7.33 19.27
C ILE A 192 25.23 -8.72 19.91
N ARG A 193 24.51 -9.74 19.41
CA ARG A 193 24.62 -11.10 19.96
C ARG A 193 26.02 -11.69 19.82
N VAL A 194 26.63 -11.53 18.63
CA VAL A 194 27.99 -12.02 18.37
C VAL A 194 29.01 -11.33 19.26
N MET A 195 28.90 -10.01 19.44
CA MET A 195 29.81 -9.25 20.31
C MET A 195 29.75 -9.74 21.75
N ASN A 196 28.54 -9.97 22.30
CA ASN A 196 28.40 -10.50 23.66
C ASN A 196 29.00 -11.92 23.79
N SER A 197 28.82 -12.79 22.78
CA SER A 197 29.38 -14.15 22.84
C SER A 197 30.90 -14.25 22.75
N VAL A 198 31.58 -13.16 22.37
CA VAL A 198 33.05 -13.08 22.33
C VAL A 198 33.61 -12.45 23.61
N MET A 199 32.80 -11.66 24.31
CA MET A 199 33.17 -11.01 25.57
C MET A 199 32.98 -11.92 26.80
N ASP A 200 32.07 -12.89 26.70
CA ASP A 200 31.88 -13.99 27.67
C ASP A 200 32.85 -15.15 27.36
#